data_AF-A0A1A7XZY6-F1
#
_entry.id   AF-A0A1A7XZY6-F1
#
_cell.length_a   1.000
_cell.length_b   1.000
_cell.length_c   1.000
_cell.angle_alpha   90.00
_cell.angle_beta   90.00
_cell.angle_gamma   90.00
#
_symmetry.space_group_name_H-M   'P 1'
#
loop_
_entity.id
_entity.type
_entity.pdbx_description
1 polymer ?
#
loop_
_entity_poly.entity_id
_entity_poly.type
_entity_poly.pdbx_seq_one_letter_code
_entity_poly.pdbx_strand_id
1 'polypeptide(L)'
;MGNTSSERAAMGHGEKAQRRDSRGIKEGERPKILMDSPEDADIFHAEDMKAPLEKEEFLAWQQDLEAEDKGPTLDRPTVFRWTGDGKEVYLSGSFNNWANKIPLIRSQNTFVAIVDLPEGEHQYKFYVDGQWTHDPAEPVITSNLGTVNNVIQVKKTDFEVFDALMVDSQKCSDLSDLSSSPPGPYHQDAYVPKQDEKFKSPPILPPHLLQVILNKDTGISCDPALLPEPNHVMLNHLYALSIKDGVMVLSATHRYKKKYVTTLLYKPI
;
A
#
# COMPACT_ATOMS: atom_id res chain seq x y z
N MET A 1 -39.30 51.75 21.23
CA MET A 1 -39.88 50.99 22.34
C MET A 1 -38.75 50.23 23.02
N GLY A 2 -38.59 50.41 24.33
CA GLY A 2 -37.86 49.48 25.22
C GLY A 2 -36.35 49.64 25.33
N ASN A 3 -35.90 50.56 26.21
CA ASN A 3 -34.62 50.53 26.93
C ASN A 3 -34.54 49.24 27.80
N THR A 4 -33.39 48.74 28.27
CA THR A 4 -32.66 49.27 29.45
C THR A 4 -31.19 48.87 29.52
N SER A 5 -30.40 49.89 29.87
CA SER A 5 -29.02 49.99 30.37
C SER A 5 -28.76 49.39 31.77
N SER A 6 -27.50 49.11 32.10
CA SER A 6 -26.88 49.53 33.37
C SER A 6 -25.35 49.41 33.37
N GLU A 7 -24.67 50.51 33.71
CA GLU A 7 -23.24 50.64 34.05
C GLU A 7 -23.04 50.76 35.57
N ARG A 8 -21.88 50.32 36.10
CA ARG A 8 -20.99 50.96 37.12
C ARG A 8 -20.06 49.88 37.71
N ALA A 9 -18.74 49.94 37.56
CA ALA A 9 -17.73 50.83 38.18
C ALA A 9 -17.38 50.49 39.65
N ALA A 10 -16.14 50.03 39.90
CA ALA A 10 -15.11 50.68 40.74
C ALA A 10 -14.13 49.73 41.48
N MET A 11 -12.84 49.92 41.18
CA MET A 11 -11.67 50.08 42.07
C MET A 11 -11.06 48.98 42.98
N GLY A 12 -9.73 48.88 42.86
CA GLY A 12 -8.74 48.49 43.90
C GLY A 12 -8.14 47.09 43.71
N HIS A 13 -6.84 46.79 43.82
CA HIS A 13 -5.66 47.51 44.30
C HIS A 13 -4.38 46.67 43.98
N GLY A 14 -3.27 47.33 43.57
CA GLY A 14 -1.84 46.98 43.78
C GLY A 14 -1.26 45.64 43.24
N GLU A 15 0.03 45.46 42.94
CA GLU A 15 1.21 46.32 42.84
C GLU A 15 2.34 45.57 42.10
N LYS A 16 3.09 46.33 41.28
CA LYS A 16 4.53 46.31 40.91
C LYS A 16 5.41 45.06 41.14
N ALA A 17 6.24 44.75 40.13
CA ALA A 17 7.67 45.14 40.12
C ALA A 17 8.37 44.90 38.76
N GLN A 18 8.83 45.98 38.12
CA GLN A 18 9.96 46.00 37.18
C GLN A 18 11.27 46.12 37.98
N ARG A 19 12.40 45.61 37.46
CA ARG A 19 13.57 46.44 37.09
C ARG A 19 14.73 45.64 36.50
N ARG A 20 15.42 46.35 35.61
CA ARG A 20 16.61 46.05 34.82
C ARG A 20 17.80 46.79 35.44
N ASP A 21 19.01 46.25 35.29
CA ASP A 21 20.36 46.88 35.23
C ASP A 21 21.41 45.93 35.85
N SER A 22 22.70 45.87 35.52
CA SER A 22 23.58 46.26 34.40
C SER A 22 25.04 45.89 34.85
N ARG A 23 25.95 45.63 33.89
CA ARG A 23 27.45 45.79 33.90
C ARG A 23 28.38 44.55 34.00
N GLY A 24 29.32 44.50 33.04
CA GLY A 24 30.64 43.83 33.09
C GLY A 24 31.35 43.91 31.73
N ILE A 25 32.56 44.51 31.66
CA ILE A 25 33.31 44.95 30.46
C ILE A 25 34.58 44.10 30.24
N LYS A 26 35.03 43.92 28.98
CA LYS A 26 36.43 44.01 28.42
C LYS A 26 36.80 42.87 27.45
N GLU A 27 36.94 43.17 26.15
CA GLU A 27 38.16 43.50 25.35
C GLU A 27 38.89 42.26 24.81
N GLY A 28 39.20 42.26 23.51
CA GLY A 28 40.38 41.57 22.98
C GLY A 28 40.20 40.62 21.77
N GLU A 29 40.57 41.15 20.60
CA GLU A 29 41.22 40.47 19.47
C GLU A 29 40.47 39.57 18.47
N ARG A 30 40.90 39.75 17.21
CA ARG A 30 40.43 39.18 15.94
C ARG A 30 40.69 37.67 15.86
N PRO A 31 39.87 36.88 15.14
CA PRO A 31 40.23 35.50 14.85
C PRO A 31 41.33 35.48 13.77
N LYS A 32 42.51 34.95 14.14
CA LYS A 32 43.51 34.47 13.18
C LYS A 32 43.11 33.06 12.77
N ILE A 33 42.85 32.89 11.49
CA ILE A 33 42.72 31.59 10.83
C ILE A 33 44.11 30.97 10.87
N LEU A 34 44.26 29.86 11.59
CA LEU A 34 45.36 28.92 11.36
C LEU A 34 44.75 27.52 11.36
N MET A 35 44.67 26.97 10.16
CA MET A 35 44.36 25.58 9.86
C MET A 35 45.70 24.87 9.84
N ASP A 36 45.94 24.01 10.84
CA ASP A 36 46.85 22.85 10.74
C ASP A 36 46.77 22.03 12.02
N SER A 37 46.05 20.91 11.98
CA SER A 37 46.44 19.67 12.65
C SER A 37 45.54 18.52 12.14
N PRO A 38 46.09 17.44 11.57
CA PRO A 38 45.33 16.32 11.03
C PRO A 38 45.26 15.19 12.06
N GLU A 39 44.65 15.42 13.22
CA GLU A 39 44.48 14.39 14.24
C GLU A 39 43.15 14.61 14.98
N ASP A 40 42.04 14.21 14.35
CA ASP A 40 40.73 14.05 15.00
C ASP A 40 39.85 13.06 14.21
N ALA A 41 40.43 11.90 13.88
CA ALA A 41 39.76 10.82 13.15
C ALA A 41 39.15 9.73 14.06
N ASP A 42 39.02 9.97 15.36
CA ASP A 42 38.54 8.95 16.33
C ASP A 42 37.37 9.43 17.21
N ILE A 43 36.33 10.04 16.61
CA ILE A 43 35.05 10.36 17.29
C ILE A 43 33.87 9.57 16.67
N PHE A 44 34.13 8.36 16.18
CA PHE A 44 33.07 7.39 15.89
C PHE A 44 33.48 6.00 16.37
N HIS A 45 33.60 5.82 17.68
CA HIS A 45 33.37 4.51 18.27
C HIS A 45 31.87 4.22 18.15
N ALA A 46 31.49 3.52 17.09
CA ALA A 46 30.25 2.75 17.08
C ALA A 46 30.41 1.65 18.13
N GLU A 47 29.99 1.93 19.37
CA GLU A 47 29.64 0.85 20.28
C GLU A 47 28.47 0.10 19.63
N ASP A 48 28.74 -1.14 19.23
CA ASP A 48 27.73 -2.12 18.84
C ASP A 48 26.71 -2.26 19.97
N MET A 49 25.66 -1.45 19.92
CA MET A 49 24.45 -1.67 20.71
C MET A 49 23.76 -2.90 20.12
N LYS A 50 24.12 -4.03 20.73
CA LYS A 50 23.54 -5.35 20.65
C LYS A 50 22.00 -5.30 20.48
N ALA A 51 21.54 -5.31 19.23
CA ALA A 51 20.15 -5.56 18.82
C ALA A 51 19.82 -7.04 18.44
N PRO A 52 20.18 -8.07 19.24
CA PRO A 52 19.51 -9.37 19.19
C PRO A 52 18.30 -9.44 20.13
N LEU A 53 18.35 -8.79 21.31
CA LEU A 53 17.38 -9.03 22.39
C LEU A 53 15.97 -8.54 22.07
N GLU A 54 15.78 -7.33 21.53
CA GLU A 54 14.43 -6.84 21.21
C GLU A 54 13.80 -7.60 20.04
N LYS A 55 14.62 -8.07 19.08
CA LYS A 55 14.14 -8.87 17.95
C LYS A 55 13.80 -10.30 18.40
N GLU A 56 14.61 -10.86 19.30
CA GLU A 56 14.35 -12.16 19.94
C GLU A 56 13.13 -12.09 20.87
N GLU A 57 12.95 -11.01 21.63
CA GLU A 57 11.76 -10.76 22.45
C GLU A 57 10.52 -10.55 21.58
N PHE A 58 10.62 -9.80 20.48
CA PHE A 58 9.51 -9.62 19.53
C PHE A 58 9.10 -10.94 18.87
N LEU A 59 10.08 -11.78 18.48
CA LEU A 59 9.84 -13.12 17.95
C LEU A 59 9.30 -14.08 19.04
N ALA A 60 9.74 -13.96 20.28
CA ALA A 60 9.25 -14.75 21.41
C ALA A 60 7.80 -14.40 21.76
N TRP A 61 7.44 -13.11 21.76
CA TRP A 61 6.05 -12.67 21.94
C TRP A 61 5.14 -13.17 20.80
N GLN A 62 5.63 -13.19 19.57
CA GLN A 62 4.90 -13.74 18.41
C GLN A 62 4.72 -15.25 18.55
N GLN A 63 5.74 -15.96 19.03
CA GLN A 63 5.71 -17.40 19.27
C GLN A 63 4.79 -17.76 20.46
N ASP A 64 4.75 -16.95 21.52
CA ASP A 64 3.85 -17.14 22.67
C ASP A 64 2.38 -16.82 22.32
N LEU A 65 2.13 -15.89 21.39
CA LEU A 65 0.78 -15.67 20.81
C LEU A 65 0.34 -16.83 19.90
N GLU A 66 1.28 -17.54 19.27
CA GLU A 66 1.02 -18.69 18.40
C GLU A 66 1.01 -20.05 19.15
N ALA A 67 1.58 -20.12 20.36
CA ALA A 67 1.78 -21.37 21.11
C ALA A 67 0.64 -21.77 22.07
N GLU A 68 -0.34 -20.91 22.35
CA GLU A 68 -1.47 -21.21 23.25
C GLU A 68 -2.82 -20.89 22.60
N ASP A 69 -3.10 -21.49 21.44
CA ASP A 69 -4.49 -21.75 21.03
C ASP A 69 -4.60 -23.15 20.43
N LYS A 70 -4.56 -24.16 21.31
CA LYS A 70 -5.34 -25.39 21.08
C LYS A 70 -6.79 -25.14 21.47
N GLY A 71 -7.37 -24.07 20.93
CA GLY A 71 -8.80 -23.90 20.89
C GLY A 71 -9.44 -25.07 20.15
N PRO A 72 -10.74 -25.34 20.36
CA PRO A 72 -11.45 -26.28 19.51
C PRO A 72 -11.19 -25.90 18.05
N THR A 73 -10.93 -26.88 17.18
CA THR A 73 -10.82 -26.65 15.74
C THR A 73 -12.02 -25.81 15.32
N LEU A 74 -11.81 -24.52 15.06
CA LEU A 74 -12.92 -23.63 14.76
C LEU A 74 -13.36 -24.00 13.36
N ASP A 75 -14.56 -24.56 13.24
CA ASP A 75 -15.15 -24.83 11.95
C ASP A 75 -15.36 -23.49 11.23
N ARG A 76 -14.99 -23.45 9.95
CA ARG A 76 -14.98 -22.21 9.16
C ARG A 76 -15.84 -22.36 7.91
N PRO A 77 -16.60 -21.32 7.54
CA PRO A 77 -17.57 -21.41 6.45
C PRO A 77 -16.89 -21.64 5.11
N THR A 78 -17.13 -22.81 4.52
CA THR A 78 -16.55 -23.21 3.24
C THR A 78 -17.64 -23.33 2.19
N VAL A 79 -17.45 -22.67 1.05
CA VAL A 79 -18.43 -22.62 -0.02
C VAL A 79 -18.22 -23.79 -0.99
N PHE A 80 -19.26 -24.60 -1.15
CA PHE A 80 -19.34 -25.61 -2.19
C PHE A 80 -20.27 -25.15 -3.29
N ARG A 81 -19.78 -25.13 -4.52
CA ARG A 81 -20.54 -24.68 -5.69
C ARG A 81 -20.51 -25.75 -6.77
N TRP A 82 -21.68 -26.05 -7.33
CA TRP A 82 -21.84 -26.86 -8.53
C TRP A 82 -22.37 -25.97 -9.65
N THR A 83 -21.63 -25.90 -10.76
CA THR A 83 -21.97 -25.07 -11.94
C THR A 83 -22.53 -25.88 -13.11
N GLY A 84 -22.55 -27.21 -12.99
CA GLY A 84 -23.14 -28.08 -13.98
C GLY A 84 -24.67 -28.08 -13.94
N ASP A 85 -25.26 -28.74 -14.94
CA ASP A 85 -26.70 -28.97 -14.99
C ASP A 85 -27.16 -29.96 -13.90
N GLY A 86 -28.44 -29.86 -13.55
CA GLY A 86 -29.09 -30.72 -12.57
C GLY A 86 -30.42 -30.14 -12.11
N LYS A 87 -31.34 -30.98 -11.63
CA LYS A 87 -32.57 -30.55 -10.95
C LYS A 87 -32.38 -30.57 -9.44
N GLU A 88 -31.87 -31.68 -8.93
CA GLU A 88 -31.60 -31.90 -7.52
C GLU A 88 -30.12 -32.23 -7.33
N VAL A 89 -29.43 -31.38 -6.58
CA VAL A 89 -28.00 -31.50 -6.32
C VAL A 89 -27.80 -31.61 -4.82
N TYR A 90 -27.03 -32.62 -4.42
CA TYR A 90 -26.63 -32.83 -3.03
C TYR A 90 -25.12 -32.96 -2.92
N LEU A 91 -24.61 -32.66 -1.73
CA LEU A 91 -23.20 -32.77 -1.35
C LEU A 91 -23.04 -33.80 -0.23
N SER A 92 -21.97 -34.58 -0.30
CA SER A 92 -21.54 -35.48 0.75
C SER A 92 -20.02 -35.53 0.78
N GLY A 93 -19.42 -35.77 1.95
CA GLY A 93 -17.96 -35.74 2.09
C GLY A 93 -17.45 -36.31 3.40
N SER A 94 -16.14 -36.21 3.61
CA SER A 94 -15.46 -36.69 4.81
C SER A 94 -16.01 -36.06 6.09
N PHE A 95 -16.36 -34.77 6.04
CA PHE A 95 -16.88 -34.00 7.17
C PHE A 95 -18.24 -34.47 7.71
N ASN A 96 -19.00 -35.23 6.92
CA ASN A 96 -20.26 -35.85 7.38
C ASN A 96 -20.21 -37.38 7.29
N ASN A 97 -19.00 -37.95 7.30
CA ASN A 97 -18.76 -39.40 7.19
C ASN A 97 -19.45 -40.06 6.00
N TRP A 98 -19.71 -39.32 4.92
CA TRP A 98 -20.47 -39.78 3.76
C TRP A 98 -21.88 -40.30 4.08
N ALA A 99 -22.39 -40.00 5.29
CA ALA A 99 -23.62 -40.60 5.80
C ALA A 99 -24.87 -39.90 5.26
N ASN A 100 -24.82 -38.57 5.18
CA ASN A 100 -25.95 -37.74 4.78
C ASN A 100 -25.64 -36.98 3.47
N LYS A 101 -26.71 -36.63 2.76
CA LYS A 101 -26.69 -35.80 1.54
C LYS A 101 -27.21 -34.41 1.91
N ILE A 102 -26.32 -33.41 1.90
CA ILE A 102 -26.66 -32.01 2.15
C ILE A 102 -27.26 -31.43 0.87
N PRO A 103 -28.52 -30.96 0.86
CA PRO A 103 -29.12 -30.38 -0.34
C PRO A 103 -28.49 -29.03 -0.66
N LEU A 104 -28.17 -28.80 -1.95
CA LEU A 104 -27.68 -27.51 -2.42
C LEU A 104 -28.83 -26.59 -2.81
N ILE A 105 -28.68 -25.31 -2.52
CA ILE A 105 -29.64 -24.27 -2.88
C ILE A 105 -29.37 -23.84 -4.32
N ARG A 106 -30.38 -23.95 -5.18
CA ARG A 106 -30.29 -23.51 -6.57
C ARG A 106 -30.41 -21.98 -6.66
N SER A 107 -29.43 -21.35 -7.27
CA SER A 107 -29.41 -19.93 -7.64
C SER A 107 -29.06 -19.78 -9.12
N GLN A 108 -30.03 -19.35 -9.94
CA GLN A 108 -29.90 -19.20 -11.39
C GLN A 108 -29.36 -20.48 -12.07
N ASN A 109 -28.08 -20.46 -12.47
CA ASN A 109 -27.33 -21.53 -13.14
C ASN A 109 -26.33 -22.23 -12.22
N THR A 110 -26.42 -22.02 -10.91
CA THR A 110 -25.50 -22.59 -9.93
C THR A 110 -26.25 -23.20 -8.75
N PHE A 111 -25.64 -24.19 -8.13
CA PHE A 111 -26.09 -24.80 -6.89
C PHE A 111 -25.03 -24.55 -5.83
N VAL A 112 -25.43 -24.07 -4.64
CA VAL A 112 -24.49 -23.65 -3.59
C VAL A 112 -24.90 -24.21 -2.23
N ALA A 113 -23.91 -24.60 -1.43
CA ALA A 113 -24.04 -24.84 0.00
C ALA A 113 -22.84 -24.22 0.73
N ILE A 114 -23.06 -23.72 1.93
CA ILE A 114 -22.01 -23.28 2.84
C ILE A 114 -21.98 -24.29 3.98
N VAL A 115 -20.81 -24.90 4.21
CA VAL A 115 -20.59 -25.90 5.24
C VAL A 115 -19.42 -25.45 6.09
N ASP A 116 -19.60 -25.39 7.41
CA ASP A 116 -18.52 -25.08 8.33
C ASP A 116 -17.61 -26.30 8.45
N LEU A 117 -16.32 -26.13 8.14
CA LEU A 117 -15.32 -27.19 8.13
C LEU A 117 -14.10 -26.80 8.97
N PRO A 118 -13.51 -27.74 9.73
CA PRO A 118 -12.24 -27.48 10.40
C PRO A 118 -11.12 -27.34 9.37
N GLU A 119 -10.02 -26.70 9.77
CA GLU A 119 -8.80 -26.64 8.95
C GLU A 119 -8.32 -28.05 8.58
N GLY A 120 -7.97 -28.24 7.30
CA GLY A 120 -7.50 -29.52 6.81
C GLY A 120 -7.95 -29.84 5.39
N GLU A 121 -7.59 -31.06 4.97
CA GLU A 121 -8.01 -31.63 3.70
C GLU A 121 -9.37 -32.32 3.87
N HIS A 122 -10.33 -31.99 3.01
CA HIS A 122 -11.66 -32.59 2.99
C HIS A 122 -11.98 -33.14 1.61
N GLN A 123 -12.42 -34.39 1.57
CA GLN A 123 -12.88 -35.03 0.35
C GLN A 123 -14.40 -34.89 0.24
N TYR A 124 -14.89 -34.63 -0.96
CA TYR A 124 -16.31 -34.45 -1.20
C TYR A 124 -16.74 -34.92 -2.58
N LYS A 125 -18.03 -35.13 -2.76
CA LYS A 125 -18.63 -35.54 -4.03
C LYS A 125 -20.06 -35.01 -4.17
N PHE A 126 -20.45 -34.71 -5.41
CA PHE A 126 -21.80 -34.28 -5.73
C PHE A 126 -22.67 -35.48 -6.11
N TYR A 127 -23.94 -35.42 -5.71
CA TYR A 127 -24.98 -36.34 -6.14
C TYR A 127 -26.03 -35.54 -6.90
N VAL A 128 -26.03 -35.67 -8.23
CA VAL A 128 -26.82 -34.88 -9.16
C VAL A 128 -27.81 -35.80 -9.85
N ASP A 129 -29.11 -35.53 -9.71
CA ASP A 129 -30.19 -36.26 -10.39
C ASP A 129 -30.08 -37.80 -10.28
N GLY A 130 -29.66 -38.29 -9.10
CA GLY A 130 -29.53 -39.72 -8.84
C GLY A 130 -28.15 -40.33 -9.15
N GLN A 131 -27.19 -39.54 -9.63
CA GLN A 131 -25.86 -40.02 -10.03
C GLN A 131 -24.75 -39.33 -9.24
N TRP A 132 -23.74 -40.10 -8.84
CA TRP A 132 -22.54 -39.55 -8.21
C TRP A 132 -21.59 -38.99 -9.26
N THR A 133 -21.25 -37.71 -9.12
CA THR A 133 -20.35 -36.98 -10.02
C THR A 133 -19.40 -36.08 -9.23
N HIS A 134 -18.37 -35.55 -9.90
CA HIS A 134 -17.41 -34.62 -9.33
C HIS A 134 -17.32 -33.38 -10.24
N ASP A 135 -16.87 -32.25 -9.71
CA ASP A 135 -16.60 -31.05 -10.50
C ASP A 135 -15.26 -31.20 -11.22
N PRO A 136 -15.22 -31.18 -12.57
CA PRO A 136 -13.96 -31.31 -13.32
C PRO A 136 -13.05 -30.09 -13.24
N ALA A 137 -13.54 -28.92 -12.80
CA ALA A 137 -12.74 -27.72 -12.64
C ALA A 137 -11.96 -27.69 -11.31
N GLU A 138 -12.40 -28.49 -10.33
CA GLU A 138 -11.82 -28.55 -8.99
C GLU A 138 -10.85 -29.73 -8.84
N PRO A 139 -9.84 -29.64 -7.95
CA PRO A 139 -8.91 -30.74 -7.71
C PRO A 139 -9.62 -32.04 -7.30
N VAL A 140 -9.06 -33.17 -7.72
CA VAL A 140 -9.58 -34.51 -7.41
C VAL A 140 -8.53 -35.42 -6.80
N ILE A 141 -8.98 -36.36 -5.98
CA ILE A 141 -8.18 -37.46 -5.44
C ILE A 141 -8.89 -38.79 -5.72
N THR A 142 -8.11 -39.82 -6.06
CA THR A 142 -8.62 -41.18 -6.29
C THR A 142 -8.44 -42.01 -5.03
N SER A 143 -9.55 -42.46 -4.45
CA SER A 143 -9.55 -43.35 -3.29
C SER A 143 -8.97 -44.73 -3.63
N ASN A 144 -8.51 -45.47 -2.62
CA ASN A 144 -7.99 -46.84 -2.76
C ASN A 144 -9.00 -47.81 -3.37
N LEU A 145 -10.30 -47.52 -3.26
CA LEU A 145 -11.38 -48.29 -3.87
C LEU A 145 -11.69 -47.89 -5.33
N GLY A 146 -10.91 -46.99 -5.92
CA GLY A 146 -11.06 -46.51 -7.30
C GLY A 146 -12.09 -45.38 -7.47
N THR A 147 -12.71 -44.91 -6.39
CA THR A 147 -13.66 -43.79 -6.43
C THR A 147 -12.91 -42.46 -6.56
N VAL A 148 -13.27 -41.66 -7.57
CA VAL A 148 -12.80 -40.28 -7.73
C VAL A 148 -13.69 -39.33 -6.92
N ASN A 149 -13.07 -38.53 -6.05
CA ASN A 149 -13.70 -37.50 -5.23
C ASN A 149 -13.00 -36.16 -5.48
N ASN A 150 -13.72 -35.04 -5.35
CA ASN A 150 -13.06 -33.75 -5.26
C ASN A 150 -12.37 -33.60 -3.89
N VAL A 151 -11.35 -32.75 -3.83
CA VAL A 151 -10.62 -32.42 -2.61
C VAL A 151 -10.53 -30.91 -2.43
N ILE A 152 -10.77 -30.43 -1.22
CA ILE A 152 -10.59 -29.03 -0.84
C ILE A 152 -9.66 -28.95 0.37
N GLN A 153 -8.72 -28.00 0.32
CA GLN A 153 -7.83 -27.70 1.43
C GLN A 153 -8.30 -26.41 2.09
N VAL A 154 -8.80 -26.52 3.33
CA VAL A 154 -9.18 -25.37 4.16
C VAL A 154 -7.95 -24.97 4.97
N LYS A 155 -7.44 -23.75 4.81
CA LYS A 155 -6.28 -23.22 5.52
C LYS A 155 -6.66 -22.05 6.41
N LYS A 156 -5.81 -21.73 7.39
CA LYS A 156 -6.03 -20.52 8.21
C LYS A 156 -6.09 -19.25 7.38
N THR A 157 -5.23 -19.16 6.35
CA THR A 157 -5.06 -17.99 5.48
C THR A 157 -6.29 -17.66 4.64
N ASP A 158 -7.19 -18.63 4.41
CA ASP A 158 -8.33 -18.43 3.50
C ASP A 158 -9.42 -17.53 4.09
N PHE A 159 -9.31 -17.20 5.38
CA PHE A 159 -10.33 -16.46 6.14
C PHE A 159 -9.86 -15.06 6.56
N GLU A 160 -8.56 -14.81 6.49
CA GLU A 160 -8.00 -13.46 6.63
C GLU A 160 -7.78 -12.89 5.23
N VAL A 161 -8.52 -11.84 4.88
CA VAL A 161 -8.58 -11.32 3.51
C VAL A 161 -7.20 -10.94 2.98
N PHE A 162 -6.33 -10.36 3.81
CA PHE A 162 -4.99 -9.99 3.40
C PHE A 162 -4.08 -11.20 3.17
N ASP A 163 -4.22 -12.24 3.99
CA ASP A 163 -3.44 -13.47 3.84
C ASP A 163 -3.88 -14.25 2.61
N ALA A 164 -5.18 -14.36 2.38
CA ALA A 164 -5.75 -14.97 1.17
C ALA A 164 -5.24 -14.26 -0.09
N LEU A 165 -5.31 -12.93 -0.13
CA LEU A 165 -4.80 -12.12 -1.25
C LEU A 165 -3.29 -12.28 -1.43
N MET A 166 -2.53 -12.37 -0.35
CA MET A 166 -1.09 -12.60 -0.40
C MET A 166 -0.76 -13.96 -1.02
N VAL A 167 -1.43 -15.03 -0.57
CA VAL A 167 -1.24 -16.39 -1.12
C VAL A 167 -1.62 -16.45 -2.60
N ASP A 168 -2.74 -15.84 -2.98
CA ASP A 168 -3.20 -15.80 -4.37
C ASP A 168 -2.26 -14.99 -5.27
N SER A 169 -1.71 -13.89 -4.77
CA SER A 169 -0.70 -13.13 -5.49
C SER A 169 0.54 -13.96 -5.76
N GLN A 170 0.99 -14.79 -4.80
CA GLN A 170 2.14 -15.68 -5.02
C GLN A 170 1.83 -16.82 -5.99
N LYS A 171 0.58 -17.29 -6.09
CA LYS A 171 0.20 -18.33 -7.06
C LYS A 171 0.23 -17.82 -8.50
N CYS A 172 -0.02 -16.53 -8.70
CA CYS A 172 0.07 -15.85 -9.99
C CYS A 172 1.52 -15.44 -10.34
N SER A 173 2.54 -15.95 -9.63
CA SER A 173 3.91 -15.41 -9.66
C SER A 173 4.74 -15.73 -10.91
N ASP A 174 4.22 -15.34 -12.06
CA ASP A 174 4.99 -14.59 -13.06
C ASP A 174 5.10 -13.09 -12.64
N LEU A 175 5.21 -12.84 -11.32
CA LEU A 175 5.11 -11.54 -10.64
C LEU A 175 6.45 -11.00 -10.13
N SER A 176 7.54 -11.75 -10.33
CA SER A 176 8.89 -11.24 -10.04
C SER A 176 9.19 -9.93 -10.80
N ASP A 177 8.44 -9.68 -11.89
CA ASP A 177 8.49 -8.48 -12.69
C ASP A 177 7.64 -7.30 -12.17
N LEU A 178 6.74 -7.47 -11.19
CA LEU A 178 5.86 -6.38 -10.73
C LEU A 178 6.30 -5.71 -9.42
N SER A 179 7.28 -6.28 -8.70
CA SER A 179 7.76 -5.67 -7.45
C SER A 179 8.60 -4.40 -7.70
N SER A 180 9.06 -4.17 -8.92
CA SER A 180 9.70 -2.92 -9.34
C SER A 180 9.16 -2.48 -10.69
N SER A 181 8.86 -1.19 -10.84
CA SER A 181 8.67 -0.58 -12.15
C SER A 181 9.89 0.32 -12.41
N PRO A 182 10.76 -0.01 -13.38
CA PRO A 182 10.64 -1.12 -14.33
C PRO A 182 10.97 -2.51 -13.72
N PRO A 183 10.44 -3.60 -14.31
CA PRO A 183 10.82 -4.96 -13.97
C PRO A 183 12.33 -5.19 -14.13
N GLY A 184 12.95 -5.90 -13.20
CA GLY A 184 14.36 -6.30 -13.27
C GLY A 184 15.37 -5.24 -12.80
N PRO A 185 16.66 -5.60 -12.76
CA PRO A 185 17.73 -4.70 -12.32
C PRO A 185 18.03 -3.62 -13.36
N TYR A 186 18.47 -2.45 -12.89
CA TYR A 186 18.99 -1.41 -13.78
C TYR A 186 20.27 -1.89 -14.47
N HIS A 187 20.33 -1.74 -15.79
CA HIS A 187 21.51 -2.04 -16.63
C HIS A 187 21.76 -0.92 -17.64
N GLN A 188 22.96 -0.90 -18.22
CA GLN A 188 23.37 0.10 -19.22
C GLN A 188 23.26 -0.41 -20.66
N ASP A 189 22.95 -1.69 -20.85
CA ASP A 189 22.79 -2.28 -22.17
C ASP A 189 21.61 -1.64 -22.92
N ALA A 190 21.84 -1.26 -24.17
CA ALA A 190 20.81 -0.69 -25.02
C ALA A 190 19.72 -1.73 -25.31
N TYR A 191 18.46 -1.30 -25.26
CA TYR A 191 17.33 -2.16 -25.62
C TYR A 191 17.37 -2.52 -27.11
N VAL A 192 17.25 -3.82 -27.42
CA VAL A 192 17.15 -4.32 -28.79
C VAL A 192 15.69 -4.63 -29.10
N PRO A 193 15.03 -3.90 -30.03
CA PRO A 193 13.62 -4.12 -30.34
C PRO A 193 13.35 -5.54 -30.87
N LYS A 194 12.39 -6.23 -30.23
CA LYS A 194 11.89 -7.52 -30.71
C LYS A 194 11.12 -7.35 -32.03
N GLN A 195 11.08 -8.38 -32.87
CA GLN A 195 10.41 -8.31 -34.18
C GLN A 195 8.92 -7.93 -34.06
N ASP A 196 8.23 -8.38 -33.01
CA ASP A 196 6.81 -8.09 -32.74
C ASP A 196 6.53 -6.64 -32.27
N GLU A 197 7.58 -5.89 -31.88
CA GLU A 197 7.46 -4.52 -31.40
C GLU A 197 7.77 -3.48 -32.48
N LYS A 198 8.37 -3.90 -33.60
CA LYS A 198 8.77 -3.00 -34.70
C LYS A 198 7.60 -2.22 -35.30
N PHE A 199 6.36 -2.68 -35.10
CA PHE A 199 5.15 -2.07 -35.65
C PHE A 199 4.31 -1.33 -34.60
N LYS A 200 4.76 -1.26 -33.34
CA LYS A 200 4.06 -0.50 -32.30
C LYS A 200 4.51 0.97 -32.35
N SER A 201 3.61 1.86 -32.73
CA SER A 201 3.85 3.30 -32.62
C SER A 201 3.91 3.72 -31.15
N PRO A 202 4.70 4.75 -30.79
CA PRO A 202 4.68 5.30 -29.44
C PRO A 202 3.27 5.80 -29.09
N PRO A 203 2.91 5.82 -27.79
CA PRO A 203 1.61 6.31 -27.35
C PRO A 203 1.44 7.78 -27.72
N ILE A 204 0.21 8.16 -28.03
CA ILE A 204 -0.15 9.56 -28.32
C ILE A 204 0.01 10.39 -27.04
N LEU A 205 0.58 11.58 -27.16
CA LEU A 205 0.76 12.52 -26.05
C LEU A 205 -0.60 12.85 -25.41
N PRO A 206 -0.79 12.61 -24.09
CA PRO A 206 -2.02 13.00 -23.41
C PRO A 206 -2.20 14.53 -23.45
N PRO A 207 -3.36 15.05 -23.89
CA PRO A 207 -3.56 16.49 -24.07
C PRO A 207 -3.49 17.29 -22.76
N HIS A 208 -3.65 16.63 -21.61
CA HIS A 208 -3.49 17.23 -20.29
C HIS A 208 -2.09 17.83 -20.07
N LEU A 209 -1.05 17.22 -20.65
CA LEU A 209 0.33 17.71 -20.51
C LEU A 209 0.59 18.99 -21.31
N LEU A 210 -0.32 19.36 -22.21
CA LEU A 210 -0.26 20.62 -22.95
C LEU A 210 -0.81 21.81 -22.13
N GLN A 211 -1.49 21.56 -21.01
CA GLN A 211 -2.09 22.60 -20.18
C GLN A 211 -1.11 23.15 -19.14
N VAL A 212 -0.07 23.85 -19.61
CA VAL A 212 1.01 24.39 -18.77
C VAL A 212 0.46 25.38 -17.73
N ILE A 213 0.65 25.09 -16.44
CA ILE A 213 0.11 25.91 -15.33
C ILE A 213 0.71 27.32 -15.28
N LEU A 214 1.98 27.46 -15.65
CA LEU A 214 2.69 28.74 -15.68
C LEU A 214 2.29 29.63 -16.86
N ASN A 215 1.61 29.08 -17.86
CA ASN A 215 1.09 29.86 -19.00
C ASN A 215 -0.35 30.34 -18.77
N LYS A 216 -0.94 30.04 -17.60
CA LYS A 216 -2.28 30.50 -17.25
C LYS A 216 -2.18 31.84 -16.54
N ASP A 217 -2.95 32.81 -17.02
CA ASP A 217 -3.09 34.09 -16.35
C ASP A 217 -3.81 33.91 -15.01
N THR A 218 -3.27 34.54 -13.97
CA THR A 218 -3.92 34.64 -12.66
C THR A 218 -4.62 35.99 -12.54
N GLY A 219 -5.68 36.04 -11.73
CA GLY A 219 -6.43 37.28 -11.53
C GLY A 219 -5.56 38.35 -10.88
N ILE A 220 -5.64 39.59 -11.37
CA ILE A 220 -4.80 40.73 -10.91
C ILE A 220 -4.97 41.00 -9.40
N SER A 221 -6.06 40.54 -8.79
CA SER A 221 -6.38 40.71 -7.37
C SER A 221 -5.70 39.71 -6.42
N CYS A 222 -5.09 38.62 -6.90
CA CYS A 222 -4.45 37.63 -6.04
C CYS A 222 -2.92 37.81 -5.95
N ASP A 223 -2.32 37.19 -4.94
CA ASP A 223 -0.86 37.19 -4.76
C ASP A 223 -0.17 36.56 -6.00
N PRO A 224 0.85 37.22 -6.59
CA PRO A 224 1.57 36.73 -7.76
C PRO A 224 2.24 35.37 -7.60
N ALA A 225 2.54 34.93 -6.37
CA ALA A 225 3.12 33.61 -6.11
C ALA A 225 2.07 32.48 -6.10
N LEU A 226 0.78 32.81 -6.11
CA LEU A 226 -0.30 31.82 -6.13
C LEU A 226 -0.60 31.37 -7.54
N LEU A 227 -0.67 30.05 -7.70
CA LEU A 227 -1.07 29.38 -8.93
C LEU A 227 -2.41 28.65 -8.71
N PRO A 228 -3.20 28.41 -9.78
CA PRO A 228 -4.40 27.58 -9.69
C PRO A 228 -4.06 26.14 -9.30
N GLU A 229 -5.05 25.36 -8.88
CA GLU A 229 -4.84 23.94 -8.57
C GLU A 229 -4.44 23.15 -9.84
N PRO A 230 -3.29 22.42 -9.82
CA PRO A 230 -2.86 21.62 -10.96
C PRO A 230 -3.66 20.32 -11.07
N ASN A 231 -3.76 19.77 -12.28
CA ASN A 231 -4.26 18.40 -12.47
C ASN A 231 -3.21 17.39 -11.99
N HIS A 232 -3.61 16.36 -11.24
CA HIS A 232 -2.69 15.37 -10.68
C HIS A 232 -1.79 14.68 -11.72
N VAL A 233 -2.27 14.53 -12.97
CA VAL A 233 -1.52 13.89 -14.07
C VAL A 233 -0.37 14.74 -14.61
N MET A 234 -0.33 16.05 -14.33
CA MET A 234 0.75 16.92 -14.82
C MET A 234 1.92 17.03 -13.82
N LEU A 235 1.73 16.53 -12.61
CA LEU A 235 2.73 16.56 -11.56
C LEU A 235 3.92 15.68 -11.94
N ASN A 236 5.12 16.06 -11.51
CA ASN A 236 6.38 15.38 -11.82
C ASN A 236 6.77 15.39 -13.31
N HIS A 237 6.03 16.09 -14.19
CA HIS A 237 6.44 16.35 -15.57
C HIS A 237 7.32 17.60 -15.65
N LEU A 238 8.39 17.52 -16.45
CA LEU A 238 9.31 18.63 -16.70
C LEU A 238 8.73 19.55 -17.79
N TYR A 239 8.65 20.84 -17.47
CA TYR A 239 8.40 21.92 -18.43
C TYR A 239 9.67 22.74 -18.59
N ALA A 240 9.95 23.20 -19.79
CA ALA A 240 11.14 24.00 -20.08
C ALA A 240 10.77 25.16 -20.99
N LEU A 241 11.41 26.31 -20.79
CA LEU A 241 11.42 27.38 -21.78
C LEU A 241 12.55 27.14 -22.78
N SER A 242 12.38 27.67 -23.99
CA SER A 242 13.49 27.75 -24.94
C SER A 242 14.65 28.52 -24.33
N ILE A 243 15.85 27.96 -24.44
CA ILE A 243 17.09 28.55 -23.94
C ILE A 243 17.29 29.93 -24.59
N LYS A 244 17.58 30.94 -23.77
CA LYS A 244 17.91 32.30 -24.21
C LYS A 244 19.05 32.84 -23.35
N ASP A 245 19.93 33.62 -23.97
CA ASP A 245 21.06 34.30 -23.32
C ASP A 245 21.97 33.38 -22.48
N GLY A 246 22.18 32.15 -22.95
CA GLY A 246 23.02 31.15 -22.26
C GLY A 246 22.40 30.57 -20.98
N VAL A 247 21.12 30.82 -20.71
CA VAL A 247 20.42 30.32 -19.52
C VAL A 247 19.33 29.33 -19.91
N MET A 248 19.36 28.15 -19.27
CA MET A 248 18.29 27.17 -19.28
C MET A 248 17.30 27.46 -18.15
N VAL A 249 16.00 27.41 -18.45
CA VAL A 249 14.93 27.54 -17.44
C VAL A 249 14.09 26.27 -17.45
N LEU A 250 14.10 25.56 -16.32
CA LEU A 250 13.35 24.34 -16.08
C LEU A 250 12.32 24.55 -15.00
N SER A 251 11.19 23.86 -15.11
CA SER A 251 10.16 23.86 -14.08
C SER A 251 9.49 22.49 -13.94
N ALA A 252 9.06 22.17 -12.73
CA ALA A 252 8.19 21.04 -12.46
C ALA A 252 7.31 21.35 -11.25
N THR A 253 6.07 20.84 -11.28
CA THR A 253 5.14 20.92 -10.16
C THR A 253 5.18 19.63 -9.36
N HIS A 254 5.48 19.73 -8.07
CA HIS A 254 5.54 18.61 -7.14
C HIS A 254 4.48 18.75 -6.05
N ARG A 255 4.01 17.62 -5.54
CA ARG A 255 3.09 17.56 -4.41
C ARG A 255 3.85 17.31 -3.12
N TYR A 256 3.64 18.17 -2.14
CA TYR A 256 4.10 17.98 -0.76
C TYR A 256 2.89 17.87 0.17
N LYS A 257 2.65 16.67 0.69
CA LYS A 257 1.42 16.33 1.43
C LYS A 257 0.18 16.66 0.59
N LYS A 258 -0.63 17.64 1.03
CA LYS A 258 -1.83 18.14 0.36
C LYS A 258 -1.63 19.47 -0.36
N LYS A 259 -0.37 19.92 -0.53
CA LYS A 259 -0.02 21.18 -1.20
C LYS A 259 0.77 20.91 -2.47
N TYR A 260 0.75 21.88 -3.39
CA TYR A 260 1.47 21.83 -4.65
C TYR A 260 2.48 22.96 -4.72
N VAL A 261 3.69 22.68 -5.22
CA VAL A 261 4.76 23.66 -5.38
C VAL A 261 5.31 23.53 -6.80
N THR A 262 5.27 24.62 -7.55
CA THR A 262 5.92 24.72 -8.87
C THR A 262 7.27 25.39 -8.69
N THR A 263 8.34 24.61 -8.81
CA THR A 263 9.71 25.12 -8.69
C THR A 263 10.22 25.52 -10.06
N LEU A 264 10.94 26.63 -10.14
CA LEU A 264 11.66 27.07 -11.34
C LEU A 264 13.16 27.05 -11.03
N LEU A 265 13.96 26.48 -11.93
CA LEU A 265 15.41 26.46 -11.87
C LEU A 265 15.98 27.20 -13.07
N TYR A 266 16.80 28.22 -12.79
CA TYR A 266 17.60 28.94 -13.77
C TYR A 266 19.04 28.43 -13.68
N LYS A 267 19.56 27.88 -14.76
CA LYS A 267 20.91 27.29 -14.81
C LYS A 267 21.66 27.77 -16.07
N PRO A 268 22.84 28.41 -15.93
CA PRO A 268 23.70 28.70 -17.07
C PRO A 268 24.16 27.43 -17.79
N ILE A 269 24.37 27.53 -19.10
CA ILE A 269 24.88 26.45 -19.97
C ILE A 269 26.34 26.70 -20.29
#